data_AF-A0A937VFN8-F1
#
_entry.id   AF-A0A937VFN8-F1
#
_cell.length_a   1.000
_cell.length_b   1.000
_cell.length_c   1.000
_cell.angle_alpha   90.00
_cell.angle_beta   90.00
_cell.angle_gamma   90.00
#
_symmetry.space_group_name_H-M   'P 1'
#
loop_
_entity.id
_entity.type
_entity.pdbx_description
1 polymer ?
#
loop_
_entity_poly.entity_id
_entity_poly.type
_entity_poly.pdbx_seq_one_letter_code
_entity_poly.pdbx_strand_id
1 'polypeptide(L)'
;LKRRDLEGAKRLIANDRLINEKRFALESECLVLLATQQPMASDLRVLAAILDIATELERIGDYAKGIARINLMMGEQPLLKPLIDIPRMVVKVRDMLHRALDAFVRRDAALARAIPAEDQEVDDLYNQVYRELLTYMMADPRTIDRATHLLWVAHNLERAADRVTNICERVIFTVTGEMKELDTDEELAGAS
;
A
#
# COMPACT_ATOMS: atom_id res chain seq x y z
N LEU A 1 2.92 -15.51 -5.24
CA LEU A 1 3.35 -16.17 -3.98
C LEU A 1 2.57 -17.45 -3.66
N LYS A 2 1.31 -17.41 -3.21
CA LYS A 2 0.55 -18.61 -2.77
C LYS A 2 0.50 -19.75 -3.80
N ARG A 3 0.30 -19.41 -5.08
CA ARG A 3 0.25 -20.37 -6.20
C ARG A 3 1.61 -20.65 -6.85
N ARG A 4 2.69 -20.03 -6.36
CA ARG A 4 4.04 -20.09 -6.98
C ARG A 4 4.06 -19.75 -8.48
N ASP A 5 3.19 -18.85 -8.92
CA ASP A 5 3.11 -18.41 -10.31
C ASP A 5 4.31 -17.52 -10.68
N LEU A 6 5.37 -18.13 -11.22
CA LEU A 6 6.60 -17.43 -11.64
C LEU A 6 6.36 -16.60 -12.90
N GLU A 7 5.57 -17.09 -13.86
CA GLU A 7 5.26 -16.37 -15.08
C GLU A 7 4.37 -15.14 -14.79
N GLY A 8 3.41 -15.28 -13.89
CA GLY A 8 2.66 -14.15 -13.34
C GLY A 8 3.55 -13.10 -12.70
N ALA A 9 4.56 -13.52 -11.92
CA ALA A 9 5.52 -12.59 -11.31
C ALA A 9 6.35 -11.84 -12.35
N LYS A 10 6.87 -12.52 -13.39
CA LYS A 10 7.60 -11.87 -14.50
C LYS A 10 6.74 -10.85 -15.23
N ARG A 11 5.49 -11.21 -15.54
CA ARG A 11 4.54 -10.29 -16.18
C ARG A 11 4.25 -9.06 -15.33
N LEU A 12 4.05 -9.24 -14.02
CA LEU A 12 3.82 -8.13 -13.10
C LEU A 12 5.01 -7.16 -13.11
N ILE A 13 6.24 -7.68 -12.99
CA ILE A 13 7.45 -6.86 -13.04
C ILE A 13 7.57 -6.10 -14.37
N ALA A 14 7.24 -6.73 -15.49
CA ALA A 14 7.29 -6.09 -16.80
C ALA A 14 6.20 -5.00 -16.98
N ASN A 15 5.03 -5.20 -16.36
CA ASN A 15 3.90 -4.28 -16.45
C ASN A 15 4.00 -3.09 -15.49
N ASP A 16 4.90 -3.14 -14.51
CA ASP A 16 5.17 -2.04 -13.58
C ASP A 16 5.47 -0.71 -14.29
N ARG A 17 6.19 -0.75 -15.43
CA ARG A 17 6.46 0.43 -16.26
C ARG A 17 5.18 1.17 -16.69
N LEU A 18 4.08 0.45 -16.89
CA LEU A 18 2.81 1.03 -17.31
C LEU A 18 2.17 1.86 -16.19
N ILE A 19 2.44 1.51 -14.92
CA ILE A 19 2.00 2.30 -13.76
C ILE A 19 2.79 3.61 -13.73
N ASN A 20 4.11 3.54 -13.93
CA ASN A 20 4.98 4.73 -13.97
C ASN A 20 4.60 5.67 -15.12
N GLU A 21 4.36 5.12 -16.32
CA GLU A 21 3.89 5.88 -17.47
C GLU A 21 2.56 6.58 -17.19
N LYS A 22 1.62 5.90 -16.50
CA LYS A 22 0.34 6.50 -16.10
C LYS A 22 0.51 7.60 -15.06
N ARG A 23 1.41 7.45 -14.10
CA ARG A 23 1.73 8.51 -13.12
C ARG A 23 2.21 9.77 -13.86
N PHE A 24 3.19 9.63 -14.74
CA PHE A 24 3.71 10.77 -15.51
C PHE A 24 2.66 11.41 -16.44
N ALA A 25 1.78 10.60 -17.04
CA ALA A 25 0.68 11.12 -17.85
C ALA A 25 -0.29 11.97 -17.01
N LEU A 26 -0.71 11.47 -15.83
CA LEU A 26 -1.56 12.22 -14.90
C LEU A 26 -0.88 13.50 -14.42
N GLU A 27 0.41 13.44 -14.07
CA GLU A 27 1.19 14.63 -13.70
C GLU A 27 1.16 15.69 -14.81
N SER A 28 1.39 15.27 -16.06
CA SER A 28 1.38 16.18 -17.21
C SER A 28 0.00 16.80 -17.43
N GLU A 29 -1.07 16.00 -17.36
CA GLU A 29 -2.44 16.48 -17.51
C GLU A 29 -2.82 17.49 -16.42
N CYS A 30 -2.45 17.22 -15.16
CA CYS A 30 -2.67 18.15 -14.06
C CYS A 30 -1.92 19.47 -14.27
N LEU A 31 -0.65 19.43 -14.70
CA LEU A 31 0.13 20.65 -15.00
C LEU A 31 -0.49 21.46 -16.14
N VAL A 32 -0.98 20.81 -17.19
CA VAL A 32 -1.70 21.49 -18.28
C VAL A 32 -2.96 22.17 -17.77
N LEU A 33 -3.75 21.51 -16.91
CA LEU A 33 -4.95 22.11 -16.33
C LEU A 33 -4.61 23.31 -15.43
N LEU A 34 -3.57 23.20 -14.60
CA LEU A 34 -3.10 24.31 -13.76
C LEU A 34 -2.70 25.52 -14.60
N ALA A 35 -1.93 25.29 -15.68
CA ALA A 35 -1.43 26.36 -16.54
C ALA A 35 -2.53 27.00 -17.39
N THR A 36 -3.49 26.21 -17.89
CA THR A 36 -4.47 26.68 -18.88
C THR A 36 -5.80 27.13 -18.27
N GLN A 37 -6.22 26.55 -17.16
CA GLN A 37 -7.54 26.81 -16.56
C GLN A 37 -7.50 27.64 -15.28
N GLN A 38 -6.31 27.85 -14.70
CA GLN A 38 -6.12 28.63 -13.46
C GLN A 38 -7.13 28.26 -12.34
N PRO A 39 -7.25 26.96 -12.00
CA PRO A 39 -8.24 26.49 -11.04
C PRO A 39 -8.00 27.09 -9.65
N MET A 40 -9.09 27.33 -8.90
CA MET A 40 -9.03 27.97 -7.59
C MET A 40 -9.59 27.07 -6.49
N ALA A 41 -9.16 27.34 -5.26
CA ALA A 41 -9.69 26.76 -4.03
C ALA A 41 -9.89 25.23 -4.10
N SER A 42 -11.13 24.76 -4.25
CA SER A 42 -11.45 23.33 -4.31
C SER A 42 -10.79 22.61 -5.49
N ASP A 43 -10.76 23.22 -6.68
CA ASP A 43 -10.27 22.56 -7.88
C ASP A 43 -8.75 22.41 -7.84
N LEU A 44 -8.07 23.42 -7.27
CA LEU A 44 -6.63 23.35 -7.01
C LEU A 44 -6.30 22.23 -6.00
N ARG A 45 -7.10 22.09 -4.93
CA ARG A 45 -6.92 21.00 -3.95
C ARG A 45 -7.13 19.62 -4.57
N VAL A 46 -8.13 19.48 -5.44
CA VAL A 46 -8.38 18.21 -6.15
C VAL A 46 -7.19 17.87 -7.05
N LEU A 47 -6.67 18.81 -7.84
CA LEU A 47 -5.49 18.55 -8.68
C LEU A 47 -4.25 18.19 -7.86
N ALA A 48 -4.00 18.89 -6.74
CA ALA A 48 -2.90 18.56 -5.84
C ALA A 48 -3.04 17.12 -5.28
N ALA A 49 -4.25 16.75 -4.83
CA ALA A 49 -4.51 15.40 -4.35
C ALA A 49 -4.35 14.33 -5.45
N ILE A 50 -4.71 14.62 -6.71
CA ILE A 50 -4.47 13.68 -7.82
C ILE A 50 -2.98 13.40 -7.99
N LEU A 51 -2.13 14.43 -7.95
CA LEU A 51 -0.68 14.28 -8.07
C LEU A 51 -0.10 13.41 -6.94
N ASP A 52 -0.51 13.69 -5.70
CA ASP A 52 -0.05 12.93 -4.52
C ASP A 52 -0.57 11.49 -4.58
N ILE A 53 -1.86 11.27 -4.83
CA ILE A 53 -2.47 9.93 -4.89
C ILE A 53 -1.85 9.11 -6.04
N ALA A 54 -1.57 9.71 -7.20
CA ALA A 54 -0.90 9.02 -8.30
C ALA A 54 0.50 8.53 -7.89
N THR A 55 1.22 9.30 -7.07
CA THR A 55 2.52 8.89 -6.51
C THR A 55 2.37 7.75 -5.51
N GLU A 56 1.40 7.82 -4.61
CA GLU A 56 1.17 6.74 -3.63
C GLU A 56 0.73 5.42 -4.31
N LEU A 57 -0.08 5.50 -5.37
CA LEU A 57 -0.46 4.34 -6.19
C LEU A 57 0.73 3.70 -6.91
N GLU A 58 1.66 4.52 -7.42
CA GLU A 58 2.89 4.00 -8.03
C GLU A 58 3.77 3.29 -7.01
N ARG A 59 3.92 3.84 -5.80
CA ARG A 59 4.65 3.19 -4.69
C ARG A 59 4.03 1.84 -4.31
N ILE A 60 2.70 1.74 -4.24
CA ILE A 60 1.99 0.46 -4.03
C ILE A 60 2.32 -0.53 -5.17
N GLY A 61 2.36 -0.07 -6.41
CA GLY A 61 2.81 -0.85 -7.57
C GLY A 61 4.23 -1.40 -7.39
N ASP A 62 5.16 -0.56 -6.95
CA ASP A 62 6.55 -0.94 -6.67
C ASP A 62 6.67 -1.98 -5.55
N TYR A 63 5.84 -1.90 -4.50
CA TYR A 63 5.78 -2.93 -3.46
C TYR A 63 5.25 -4.26 -4.00
N ALA A 64 4.22 -4.24 -4.86
CA ALA A 64 3.72 -5.42 -5.54
C ALA A 64 4.79 -6.07 -6.45
N LYS A 65 5.57 -5.24 -7.17
CA LYS A 65 6.75 -5.66 -7.95
C LYS A 65 7.84 -6.26 -7.05
N GLY A 66 8.07 -5.69 -5.87
CA GLY A 66 8.97 -6.25 -4.85
C GLY A 66 8.56 -7.66 -4.44
N ILE A 67 7.26 -7.87 -4.15
CA ILE A 67 6.70 -9.20 -3.83
C ILE A 67 6.86 -10.17 -5.00
N ALA A 68 6.67 -9.71 -6.24
CA ALA A 68 6.89 -10.52 -7.43
C ALA A 68 8.36 -10.94 -7.59
N ARG A 69 9.32 -10.03 -7.36
CA ARG A 69 10.76 -10.35 -7.36
C ARG A 69 11.10 -11.39 -6.30
N ILE A 70 10.56 -11.25 -5.09
CA ILE A 70 10.75 -12.24 -4.02
C ILE A 70 10.21 -13.61 -4.44
N ASN A 71 9.02 -13.66 -5.06
CA ASN A 71 8.46 -14.92 -5.56
C ASN A 71 9.38 -15.60 -6.60
N LEU A 72 10.07 -14.82 -7.44
CA LEU A 72 11.09 -15.35 -8.36
C LEU A 72 12.34 -15.84 -7.63
N MET A 73 12.85 -15.08 -6.65
CA MET A 73 14.01 -15.47 -5.84
C MET A 73 13.79 -16.75 -5.07
N MET A 74 12.58 -16.96 -4.54
CA MET A 74 12.22 -18.21 -3.87
C MET A 74 12.14 -19.40 -4.84
N GLY A 75 12.04 -19.17 -6.15
CA GLY A 75 12.09 -20.20 -7.21
C GLY A 75 11.15 -21.38 -6.98
N GLU A 76 11.71 -22.59 -6.98
CA GLU A 76 10.98 -23.84 -6.70
C GLU A 76 11.20 -24.35 -5.27
N GLN A 77 11.89 -23.58 -4.41
CA GLN A 77 12.11 -23.99 -3.04
C GLN A 77 10.76 -24.19 -2.32
N PRO A 78 10.66 -25.23 -1.46
CA PRO A 78 9.45 -25.43 -0.69
C PRO A 78 9.23 -24.24 0.24
N LEU A 79 7.96 -23.85 0.37
CA LEU A 79 7.56 -22.84 1.34
C LEU A 79 8.03 -23.26 2.73
N LEU A 80 8.53 -22.28 3.49
CA LEU A 80 8.95 -22.51 4.87
C LEU A 80 7.77 -22.95 5.75
N LYS A 81 6.61 -22.34 5.50
CA LYS A 81 5.37 -22.56 6.25
C LYS A 81 4.14 -22.31 5.36
N PRO A 82 2.95 -22.80 5.74
CA PRO A 82 1.70 -22.38 5.13
C PRO A 82 1.50 -20.86 5.21
N LEU A 83 1.10 -20.25 4.11
CA LEU A 83 0.81 -18.82 4.05
C LEU A 83 -0.63 -18.59 4.49
N ILE A 84 -0.83 -18.19 5.75
CA ILE A 84 -2.14 -17.86 6.33
C ILE A 84 -2.24 -16.35 6.51
N ASP A 85 -1.32 -15.75 7.25
CA ASP A 85 -1.40 -14.32 7.62
C ASP A 85 -1.02 -13.36 6.48
N ILE A 86 -0.02 -13.69 5.66
CA ILE A 86 0.32 -12.88 4.47
C ILE A 86 -0.90 -12.71 3.53
N PRO A 87 -1.66 -13.78 3.18
CA PRO A 87 -2.91 -13.60 2.44
C PRO A 87 -3.97 -12.74 3.15
N ARG A 88 -4.05 -12.76 4.48
CA ARG A 88 -4.96 -11.89 5.24
C ARG A 88 -4.56 -10.42 5.10
N MET A 89 -3.26 -10.11 5.24
CA MET A 89 -2.72 -8.77 4.99
C MET A 89 -3.07 -8.29 3.58
N VAL A 90 -2.89 -9.13 2.55
CA VAL A 90 -3.24 -8.78 1.15
C VAL A 90 -4.73 -8.41 1.01
N VAL A 91 -5.62 -9.19 1.63
CA VAL A 91 -7.07 -8.93 1.56
C VAL A 91 -7.39 -7.59 2.22
N LYS A 92 -6.80 -7.32 3.38
CA LYS A 92 -6.99 -6.11 4.16
C LYS A 92 -6.50 -4.86 3.42
N VAL A 93 -5.24 -4.86 2.99
CA VAL A 93 -4.63 -3.74 2.24
C VAL A 93 -5.41 -3.42 0.97
N ARG A 94 -5.86 -4.44 0.24
CA ARG A 94 -6.66 -4.25 -0.98
C ARG A 94 -8.03 -3.64 -0.68
N ASP A 95 -8.69 -4.05 0.41
CA ASP A 95 -9.97 -3.47 0.84
C ASP A 95 -9.81 -2.00 1.22
N MET A 96 -8.80 -1.69 2.05
CA MET A 96 -8.45 -0.32 2.43
C MET A 96 -8.21 0.54 1.19
N LEU A 97 -7.38 0.06 0.25
CA LEU A 97 -7.07 0.80 -0.98
C LEU A 97 -8.33 1.06 -1.82
N HIS A 98 -9.18 0.05 -2.02
CA HIS A 98 -10.42 0.24 -2.78
C HIS A 98 -11.34 1.27 -2.13
N ARG A 99 -11.50 1.21 -0.81
CA ARG A 99 -12.34 2.16 -0.07
C ARG A 99 -11.75 3.56 -0.05
N ALA A 100 -10.43 3.71 0.02
CA ALA A 100 -9.77 5.01 -0.05
C ALA A 100 -9.97 5.67 -1.42
N LEU A 101 -9.90 4.90 -2.51
CA LEU A 101 -10.18 5.38 -3.85
C LEU A 101 -11.67 5.70 -4.06
N ASP A 102 -12.58 4.90 -3.50
CA ASP A 102 -14.02 5.20 -3.53
C ASP A 102 -14.34 6.48 -2.74
N ALA A 103 -13.70 6.67 -1.57
CA ALA A 103 -13.79 7.89 -0.78
C ALA A 103 -13.29 9.11 -1.58
N PHE A 104 -12.18 8.97 -2.31
CA PHE A 104 -11.68 10.02 -3.19
C PHE A 104 -12.70 10.41 -4.28
N VAL A 105 -13.22 9.42 -5.01
CA VAL A 105 -14.18 9.65 -6.10
C VAL A 105 -15.47 10.29 -5.59
N ARG A 106 -15.95 9.88 -4.41
CA ARG A 106 -17.17 10.41 -3.79
C ARG A 106 -16.96 11.68 -2.98
N ARG A 107 -15.71 12.12 -2.81
CA ARG A 107 -15.32 13.20 -1.88
C ARG A 107 -15.83 12.95 -0.46
N ASP A 108 -15.75 11.70 -0.02
CA ASP A 108 -16.24 11.25 1.29
C ASP A 108 -15.12 11.27 2.33
N ALA A 109 -14.97 12.41 3.01
CA ALA A 109 -13.97 12.56 4.07
C ALA A 109 -14.27 11.69 5.30
N ALA A 110 -15.53 11.31 5.56
CA ALA A 110 -15.87 10.48 6.70
C ALA A 110 -15.42 9.03 6.45
N LEU A 111 -15.65 8.51 5.25
CA LEU A 111 -15.13 7.21 4.84
C LEU A 111 -13.60 7.19 4.89
N ALA A 112 -12.94 8.24 4.39
CA ALA A 112 -11.48 8.34 4.43
C ALA A 112 -10.91 8.33 5.86
N ARG A 113 -11.56 9.00 6.82
CA ARG A 113 -11.14 9.00 8.24
C ARG A 113 -11.25 7.64 8.92
N ALA A 114 -12.19 6.79 8.48
CA ALA A 114 -12.43 5.50 9.13
C ALA A 114 -11.41 4.42 8.73
N ILE A 115 -10.71 4.59 7.59
CA ILE A 115 -9.81 3.57 7.03
C ILE A 115 -8.49 3.44 7.81
N PRO A 116 -7.79 4.51 8.23
CA PRO A 116 -6.50 4.38 8.93
C PRO A 116 -6.54 3.55 10.21
N ALA A 117 -7.64 3.55 10.96
CA ALA A 117 -7.79 2.71 12.15
C ALA A 117 -7.67 1.20 11.84
N GLU A 118 -7.85 0.83 10.57
CA GLU A 118 -7.72 -0.54 10.10
C GLU A 118 -6.27 -0.95 9.77
N ASP A 119 -5.36 0.02 9.70
CA ASP A 119 -3.92 -0.18 9.47
C ASP A 119 -3.28 -0.95 10.64
N GLN A 120 -3.77 -0.71 11.86
CA GLN A 120 -3.39 -1.47 13.06
C GLN A 120 -3.58 -2.99 12.89
N GLU A 121 -4.62 -3.42 12.16
CA GLU A 121 -4.81 -4.85 11.89
C GLU A 121 -3.70 -5.39 10.96
N VAL A 122 -3.22 -4.59 10.02
CA VAL A 122 -2.09 -4.95 9.14
C VAL A 122 -0.80 -5.02 9.94
N ASP A 123 -0.57 -4.07 10.84
CA ASP A 123 0.60 -4.04 11.74
C ASP A 123 0.63 -5.24 12.70
N ASP A 124 -0.51 -5.58 13.27
CA ASP A 124 -0.64 -6.74 14.15
C ASP A 124 -0.33 -8.03 13.38
N LEU A 125 -0.82 -8.17 12.15
CA LEU A 125 -0.53 -9.30 11.28
C LEU A 125 0.96 -9.33 10.87
N TYR A 126 1.55 -8.17 10.57
CA TYR A 126 2.97 -8.06 10.28
C TYR A 126 3.82 -8.53 11.46
N ASN A 127 3.50 -8.03 12.67
CA ASN A 127 4.18 -8.40 13.91
C ASN A 127 4.03 -9.89 14.23
N GLN A 128 2.85 -10.48 13.97
CA GLN A 128 2.63 -11.92 14.11
C GLN A 128 3.52 -12.71 13.15
N VAL A 129 3.55 -12.34 11.86
CA VAL A 129 4.41 -12.99 10.86
C VAL A 129 5.88 -12.85 11.25
N TYR A 130 6.32 -11.67 11.69
CA TYR A 130 7.68 -11.43 12.13
C TYR A 130 8.09 -12.38 13.27
N ARG A 131 7.31 -12.41 14.36
CA ARG A 131 7.61 -13.27 15.53
C ARG A 131 7.63 -14.75 15.14
N GLU A 132 6.68 -15.19 14.34
CA GLU A 132 6.63 -16.58 13.87
C GLU A 132 7.87 -16.94 13.04
N LEU A 133 8.29 -16.09 12.10
CA LEU A 133 9.47 -16.33 11.27
C LEU A 133 10.75 -16.38 12.10
N LEU A 134 10.87 -15.59 13.16
CA LEU A 134 12.00 -15.69 14.10
C LEU A 134 12.07 -17.08 14.75
N THR A 135 10.95 -17.67 15.13
CA THR A 135 10.96 -19.03 15.72
C THR A 135 11.51 -20.07 14.76
N TYR A 136 11.20 -19.98 13.46
CA TYR A 136 11.79 -20.85 12.44
C TYR A 136 13.30 -20.64 12.32
N MET A 137 13.75 -19.38 12.24
CA MET A 137 15.18 -19.05 12.14
C MET A 137 15.99 -19.55 13.34
N MET A 138 15.44 -19.43 14.55
CA MET A 138 16.08 -19.92 15.78
C MET A 138 16.15 -21.44 15.86
N ALA A 139 15.13 -22.13 15.34
CA ALA A 139 15.07 -23.60 15.34
C ALA A 139 16.01 -24.23 14.29
N ASP A 140 16.17 -23.61 13.12
CA ASP A 140 17.04 -24.10 12.06
C ASP A 140 17.65 -22.93 11.24
N PRO A 141 18.96 -22.63 11.38
CA PRO A 141 19.61 -21.56 10.61
C PRO A 141 19.49 -21.68 9.09
N ARG A 142 19.23 -22.88 8.56
CA ARG A 142 19.02 -23.08 7.11
C ARG A 142 17.71 -22.47 6.61
N THR A 143 16.82 -22.03 7.51
CA THR A 143 15.57 -21.36 7.13
C THR A 143 15.72 -19.85 6.97
N ILE A 144 16.86 -19.26 7.35
CA ILE A 144 17.06 -17.81 7.40
C ILE A 144 16.68 -17.14 6.08
N ASP A 145 17.17 -17.63 4.93
CA ASP A 145 16.88 -17.01 3.63
C ASP A 145 15.39 -17.04 3.29
N ARG A 146 14.74 -18.21 3.44
CA ARG A 146 13.30 -18.37 3.15
C ARG A 146 12.43 -17.54 4.09
N ALA A 147 12.82 -17.48 5.37
CA ALA A 147 12.12 -16.66 6.36
C ALA A 147 12.29 -15.17 6.04
N THR A 148 13.49 -14.74 5.65
CA THR A 148 13.79 -13.36 5.25
C THR A 148 12.97 -12.94 4.03
N HIS A 149 12.83 -13.81 3.03
CA HIS A 149 11.94 -13.55 1.89
C HIS A 149 10.49 -13.31 2.31
N LEU A 150 9.95 -14.12 3.23
CA LEU A 150 8.59 -13.92 3.74
C LEU A 150 8.46 -12.65 4.58
N LEU A 151 9.50 -12.28 5.33
CA LEU A 151 9.53 -11.04 6.07
C LEU A 151 9.47 -9.81 5.14
N TRP A 152 10.26 -9.81 4.07
CA TRP A 152 10.20 -8.76 3.05
C TRP A 152 8.83 -8.67 2.35
N VAL A 153 8.15 -9.80 2.15
CA VAL A 153 6.78 -9.80 1.62
C VAL A 153 5.83 -9.12 2.59
N ALA A 154 5.90 -9.48 3.88
CA ALA A 154 5.04 -8.89 4.91
C ALA A 154 5.31 -7.39 5.06
N HIS A 155 6.58 -6.98 5.07
CA HIS A 155 6.98 -5.58 5.11
C HIS A 155 6.45 -4.80 3.91
N ASN A 156 6.57 -5.32 2.68
CA ASN A 156 6.01 -4.65 1.49
C ASN A 156 4.48 -4.48 1.55
N LEU A 157 3.77 -5.33 2.30
CA LEU A 157 2.33 -5.20 2.50
C LEU A 157 1.98 -4.14 3.55
N GLU A 158 2.72 -4.09 4.66
CA GLU A 158 2.60 -3.02 5.65
C GLU A 158 2.90 -1.65 5.01
N ARG A 159 4.02 -1.52 4.28
CA ARG A 159 4.33 -0.30 3.53
C ARG A 159 3.25 0.11 2.54
N ALA A 160 2.56 -0.84 1.92
CA ALA A 160 1.44 -0.55 1.04
C ALA A 160 0.21 -0.06 1.80
N ALA A 161 -0.03 -0.55 3.02
CA ALA A 161 -1.07 -0.08 3.91
C ALA A 161 -0.82 1.39 4.33
N ASP A 162 0.41 1.74 4.69
CA ASP A 162 0.80 3.14 4.97
C ASP A 162 0.48 4.07 3.79
N ARG A 163 0.72 3.61 2.54
CA ARG A 163 0.41 4.42 1.35
C ARG A 163 -1.10 4.66 1.24
N VAL A 164 -1.91 3.70 1.68
CA VAL A 164 -3.38 3.87 1.71
C VAL A 164 -3.79 4.90 2.76
N THR A 165 -3.16 4.91 3.95
CA THR A 165 -3.35 5.95 4.96
C THR A 165 -3.04 7.33 4.39
N ASN A 166 -1.90 7.48 3.70
CA ASN A 166 -1.55 8.71 2.99
C ASN A 166 -2.60 9.14 1.96
N ILE A 167 -3.16 8.20 1.18
CA ILE A 167 -4.26 8.50 0.24
C ILE A 167 -5.47 9.06 1.00
N CYS A 168 -5.84 8.47 2.14
CA CYS A 168 -6.97 8.93 2.95
C CYS A 168 -6.78 10.36 3.45
N GLU A 169 -5.59 10.72 3.90
CA GLU A 169 -5.23 12.10 4.27
C GLU A 169 -5.48 13.08 3.11
N ARG A 170 -5.07 12.70 1.90
CA ARG A 170 -5.31 13.51 0.69
C ARG A 170 -6.78 13.67 0.40
N VAL A 171 -7.59 12.62 0.56
CA VAL A 171 -9.05 12.70 0.39
C VAL A 171 -9.63 13.72 1.38
N ILE A 172 -9.27 13.63 2.66
CA ILE A 172 -9.74 14.56 3.70
C ILE A 172 -9.37 15.99 3.31
N PHE A 173 -8.12 16.23 2.92
CA PHE A 173 -7.66 17.55 2.48
C PHE A 173 -8.48 18.12 1.31
N THR A 174 -8.88 17.29 0.32
CA THR A 174 -9.71 17.77 -0.79
C THR A 174 -11.05 18.35 -0.35
N VAL A 175 -11.59 17.85 0.76
CA VAL A 175 -12.88 18.28 1.31
C VAL A 175 -12.68 19.43 2.30
N THR A 176 -11.83 19.23 3.32
CA THR A 176 -11.68 20.14 4.45
C THR A 176 -10.74 21.32 4.17
N GLY A 177 -9.71 21.10 3.36
CA GLY A 177 -8.65 22.06 3.10
C GLY A 177 -7.54 22.03 4.16
N GLU A 178 -7.66 21.13 5.13
CA GLU A 178 -6.68 20.95 6.19
C GLU A 178 -5.77 19.76 5.86
N MET A 179 -4.46 20.03 5.80
CA MET A 179 -3.42 18.99 5.76
C MET A 179 -3.15 18.56 7.19
N LYS A 180 -3.54 17.33 7.53
CA LYS A 180 -3.27 16.71 8.83
C LYS A 180 -2.81 15.29 8.59
N GLU A 181 -1.75 14.91 9.28
CA GLU A 181 -1.38 13.51 9.40
C GLU A 181 -2.44 12.82 10.26
N LEU A 182 -2.87 11.65 9.81
CA LEU A 182 -3.78 10.80 10.59
C LEU A 182 -2.89 9.97 11.51
N ASP A 183 -2.57 10.54 12.67
CA ASP A 183 -1.78 9.84 13.67
C ASP A 183 -2.63 8.71 14.25
N THR A 184 -2.28 7.47 13.92
CA THR A 184 -2.99 6.27 14.40
C THR A 184 -2.90 6.13 15.91
N ASP A 185 -1.92 6.79 16.56
CA ASP A 185 -1.69 6.71 18.00
C ASP A 185 -2.36 7.84 18.82
N GLU A 186 -2.52 9.06 18.28
CA GLU A 186 -3.05 10.20 19.07
C GLU A 186 -4.58 10.20 19.21
N GLU A 187 -5.35 9.68 18.25
CA GLU A 187 -6.82 9.64 18.35
C GLU A 187 -7.33 8.52 19.29
N LEU A 188 -6.54 7.49 19.58
CA LEU A 188 -6.86 6.47 20.58
C LEU A 188 -6.72 6.98 22.03
N ALA A 189 -5.83 7.95 22.27
CA ALA A 189 -5.65 8.57 23.59
C ALA A 189 -6.74 9.59 23.95
N GLY A 190 -7.50 10.06 22.95
CA GLY A 190 -8.62 10.99 23.15
C GLY A 190 -9.98 10.33 23.44
N ALA A 191 -10.05 8.99 23.38
CA ALA A 191 -11.27 8.20 23.56
C ALA A 191 -11.26 7.30 24.81
N SER A 192 -10.26 7.42 25.68
CA SER A 192 -10.13 6.73 26.98
C SER A 192 -10.31 7.69 28.15
#